data_AF-A0A6N8V5E3-F1
#
_entry.id   AF-A0A6N8V5E3-F1
#
_cell.length_a   1.000
_cell.length_b   1.000
_cell.length_c   1.000
_cell.angle_alpha   90.00
_cell.angle_beta   90.00
_cell.angle_gamma   90.00
#
_symmetry.space_group_name_H-M   'P 1'
#
loop_
_entity.id
_entity.type
_entity.pdbx_description
1 polymer ?
#
loop_
_entity_poly.entity_id
_entity_poly.type
_entity_poly.pdbx_seq_one_letter_code
_entity_poly.pdbx_strand_id
1 'polypeptide(L)'
;MLTLRGYPEAMKLGGAKTMTEMVDRFRQGLDELVQRGAREGRQEGQAMVLRRQVTRRFGEATAGELSDLLDELTRPEDIDKVTDALIECTTGADFIERVRIG
;
A
#
# COMPACT_ATOMS: atom_id res chain seq x y z
N MET A 1 0.76 -55.68 36.69
CA MET A 1 1.82 -55.67 35.66
C MET A 1 1.51 -54.52 34.71
N LEU A 2 2.10 -53.34 34.93
CA LEU A 2 1.80 -52.12 34.18
C LEU A 2 2.75 -52.03 32.98
N THR A 3 2.26 -52.31 31.77
CA THR A 3 3.01 -52.05 30.54
C THR A 3 2.86 -50.57 30.16
N LEU A 4 3.77 -49.75 30.68
CA LEU A 4 4.10 -48.44 30.11
C LEU A 4 4.77 -48.66 28.74
N ARG A 5 3.98 -48.73 27.67
CA ARG A 5 4.52 -48.78 26.30
C ARG A 5 3.62 -48.01 25.36
N GLY A 6 3.76 -46.69 25.36
CA GLY A 6 2.98 -45.82 24.49
C GLY A 6 3.44 -44.35 24.44
N TYR A 7 4.68 -44.03 24.81
CA TYR A 7 5.14 -42.64 24.84
C TYR A 7 6.55 -42.45 24.24
N PRO A 8 6.68 -42.60 22.91
CA PRO A 8 7.59 -41.72 22.17
C PRO A 8 6.98 -41.07 20.90
N GLU A 9 5.77 -41.43 20.48
CA GLU A 9 5.21 -40.94 19.20
C GLU A 9 4.45 -39.60 19.32
N ALA A 10 3.79 -39.34 20.45
CA ALA A 10 3.04 -38.09 20.65
C ALA A 10 3.94 -36.84 20.69
N MET A 11 5.21 -36.98 21.10
CA MET A 11 6.15 -35.86 21.21
C MET A 11 6.73 -35.44 19.85
N LYS A 12 6.89 -36.39 18.92
CA LYS A 12 7.35 -36.10 17.54
C LYS A 12 6.26 -35.44 16.69
N LEU A 13 4.99 -35.84 16.89
CA LEU A 13 3.85 -35.25 16.19
C LEU A 13 3.56 -33.82 16.64
N GLY A 14 3.75 -33.51 17.93
CA GLY A 14 3.64 -32.14 18.45
C GLY A 14 4.60 -31.18 17.75
N GLY A 15 5.90 -31.49 17.74
CA GLY A 15 6.93 -30.62 17.15
C GLY A 15 6.79 -30.44 15.63
N ALA A 16 6.40 -31.48 14.89
CA ALA A 16 6.17 -31.38 13.44
C ALA A 16 4.93 -30.51 13.11
N LYS A 17 3.87 -30.61 13.91
CA LYS A 17 2.67 -29.78 13.76
C LYS A 17 2.96 -28.31 14.07
N THR A 18 3.73 -28.04 15.13
CA THR A 18 4.16 -26.67 15.48
C THR A 18 5.08 -26.08 14.42
N MET A 19 5.98 -26.88 13.84
CA MET A 19 6.86 -26.42 12.75
C MET A 19 6.07 -26.08 11.49
N THR A 20 5.07 -26.90 11.13
CA THR A 20 4.21 -26.67 9.97
C THR A 20 3.38 -25.40 10.14
N GLU A 21 2.76 -25.21 11.31
CA GLU A 21 2.00 -24.00 11.65
C GLU A 21 2.88 -22.74 11.63
N MET A 22 4.14 -22.85 12.05
CA MET A 22 5.09 -21.74 12.03
C MET A 22 5.53 -21.38 10.60
N VAL A 23 5.73 -22.38 9.73
CA VAL A 23 6.03 -22.17 8.31
C VAL A 23 4.85 -21.53 7.57
N ASP A 24 3.62 -21.96 7.87
CA ASP A 24 2.43 -21.38 7.25
C ASP A 24 2.21 -19.92 7.68
N ARG A 25 2.40 -19.61 8.97
CA ARG A 25 2.40 -18.23 9.48
C ARG A 25 3.47 -17.36 8.80
N PHE A 26 4.66 -17.91 8.60
CA PHE A 26 5.76 -17.18 7.96
C PHE A 26 5.45 -16.90 6.49
N ARG A 27 4.89 -17.88 5.76
CA ARG A 27 4.43 -17.70 4.38
C ARG A 27 3.34 -16.63 4.27
N GLN A 28 2.34 -16.69 5.15
CA GLN A 28 1.29 -15.66 5.20
C GLN A 28 1.89 -14.26 5.45
N GLY A 29 2.84 -14.13 6.37
CA GLY A 29 3.52 -12.85 6.63
C GLY A 29 4.31 -12.34 5.42
N LEU A 30 4.96 -13.24 4.66
CA LEU A 30 5.65 -12.86 3.42
C LEU A 30 4.67 -12.41 2.34
N ASP A 31 3.54 -13.11 2.17
CA ASP A 31 2.52 -12.74 1.21
C ASP A 31 1.92 -11.36 1.55
N GLU A 32 1.65 -11.09 2.83
CA GLU A 32 1.17 -9.79 3.30
C GLU A 32 2.19 -8.67 3.03
N LEU A 33 3.49 -8.93 3.26
CA LEU A 33 4.57 -7.98 2.97
C LEU A 33 4.68 -7.67 1.48
N VAL A 34 4.64 -8.69 0.62
CA VAL A 34 4.67 -8.50 -0.85
C VAL A 34 3.46 -7.70 -1.30
N GLN A 35 2.27 -8.03 -0.79
CA GLN A 35 1.04 -7.30 -1.12
C GLN A 35 1.08 -5.86 -0.64
N ARG A 36 1.66 -5.60 0.53
CA ARG A 36 1.85 -4.25 1.06
C ARG A 36 2.83 -3.45 0.21
N GLY A 37 4.01 -4.00 -0.10
CA GLY A 37 5.00 -3.34 -0.96
C GLY A 37 4.47 -3.06 -2.37
N ALA A 38 3.66 -3.97 -2.93
CA ALA A 38 3.01 -3.74 -4.23
C ALA A 38 1.93 -2.65 -4.17
N ARG A 39 1.30 -2.39 -3.01
CA ARG A 39 0.37 -1.26 -2.84
C ARG A 39 1.14 0.05 -2.68
N GLU A 40 2.12 0.09 -1.79
CA GLU A 40 2.96 1.27 -1.54
C GLU A 40 3.67 1.72 -2.83
N GLY A 41 4.32 0.79 -3.55
CA GLY A 41 4.99 1.13 -4.82
C GLY A 41 4.05 1.59 -5.94
N ARG A 42 2.79 1.17 -5.94
CA ARG A 42 1.79 1.69 -6.89
C ARG A 42 1.38 3.12 -6.54
N GLN A 43 1.18 3.42 -5.25
CA GLN A 43 0.84 4.75 -4.77
C GLN A 43 1.98 5.75 -5.05
N GLU A 44 3.22 5.40 -4.72
CA GLU A 44 4.40 6.21 -5.02
C GLU A 44 4.55 6.48 -6.53
N GLY A 45 4.36 5.43 -7.36
CA GLY A 45 4.40 5.56 -8.80
C GLY A 45 3.33 6.50 -9.37
N GLN A 46 2.09 6.41 -8.85
CA GLN A 46 0.99 7.29 -9.23
C GLN A 46 1.27 8.76 -8.85
N ALA A 47 1.74 9.01 -7.62
CA ALA A 47 2.10 10.34 -7.16
C ALA A 47 3.19 10.98 -8.04
N MET A 48 4.24 10.21 -8.39
CA MET A 48 5.31 10.68 -9.27
C MET A 48 4.79 11.06 -10.66
N VAL A 49 3.89 10.25 -11.24
CA VAL A 49 3.29 10.55 -12.55
C VAL A 49 2.43 11.80 -12.48
N LEU A 50 1.57 11.93 -11.46
CA LEU A 50 0.73 13.12 -11.27
C LEU A 50 1.56 14.38 -11.11
N ARG A 51 2.59 14.36 -10.25
CA ARG A 51 3.52 15.48 -10.09
C ARG A 51 4.11 15.90 -11.43
N ARG A 52 4.61 14.95 -12.23
CA ARG A 52 5.17 15.25 -13.56
C ARG A 52 4.16 15.89 -14.51
N GLN A 53 2.90 15.42 -14.52
CA GLN A 53 1.87 16.00 -15.38
C GLN A 53 1.49 17.42 -14.93
N VAL A 54 1.37 17.63 -13.63
CA VAL A 54 1.07 18.94 -13.04
C VAL A 54 2.20 19.92 -13.27
N THR A 55 3.47 19.50 -13.14
CA THR A 55 4.62 20.31 -13.50
C THR A 55 4.56 20.74 -14.96
N ARG A 56 4.17 19.84 -15.87
CA ARG A 56 4.07 20.13 -17.31
C ARG A 56 2.92 21.08 -17.65
N ARG A 57 1.78 20.96 -16.98
CA ARG A 57 0.56 21.72 -17.29
C ARG A 57 0.50 23.06 -16.57
N PHE A 58 0.88 23.09 -15.29
CA PHE A 58 0.68 24.24 -14.40
C PHE A 58 1.99 24.78 -13.81
N GLY A 59 3.09 24.03 -13.89
CA GLY A 59 4.42 24.46 -13.44
C GLY A 59 4.86 23.85 -12.10
N GLU A 60 6.13 24.10 -11.75
CA GLU A 60 6.78 23.59 -10.54
C GLU A 60 6.06 24.00 -9.24
N ALA A 61 5.59 25.25 -9.14
CA ALA A 61 4.93 25.76 -7.94
C ALA A 61 3.67 24.96 -7.59
N THR A 62 2.78 24.77 -8.56
CA THR A 62 1.56 23.96 -8.41
C THR A 62 1.89 22.49 -8.12
N ALA A 63 2.94 21.95 -8.74
CA ALA A 63 3.36 20.58 -8.48
C ALA A 63 3.92 20.38 -7.07
N GLY A 64 4.57 21.40 -6.50
CA GLY A 64 4.99 21.44 -5.10
C GLY A 64 3.78 21.37 -4.18
N GLU A 65 2.81 22.28 -4.33
CA GLU A 65 1.59 22.28 -3.51
C GLU A 65 0.80 20.97 -3.62
N LEU A 66 0.75 20.36 -4.82
CA LEU A 66 0.11 19.05 -4.98
C LEU A 66 0.86 17.95 -4.23
N SER A 67 2.18 18.00 -4.17
CA SER A 67 2.97 16.96 -3.49
C SER A 67 2.66 16.94 -2.00
N ASP A 68 2.57 18.12 -1.38
CA ASP A 68 2.16 18.27 0.02
C ASP A 68 0.75 17.71 0.26
N LEU A 69 -0.18 17.93 -0.68
CA LEU A 69 -1.54 17.40 -0.60
C LEU A 69 -1.60 15.88 -0.80
N LEU A 70 -0.82 15.33 -1.74
CA LEU A 70 -0.78 13.88 -2.00
C LEU A 70 -0.26 13.08 -0.80
N ASP A 71 0.63 13.66 0.00
CA ASP A 71 1.11 13.03 1.24
C ASP A 71 -0.02 12.90 2.30
N GLU A 72 -1.04 13.74 2.24
CA GLU A 72 -2.23 13.68 3.10
C GLU A 72 -3.33 12.75 2.55
N LEU A 73 -3.33 12.49 1.24
CA LEU A 73 -4.31 11.62 0.58
C LEU A 73 -3.99 10.13 0.79
N THR A 74 -4.72 9.51 1.70
CA THR A 74 -4.52 8.10 2.07
C THR A 74 -5.39 7.11 1.31
N ARG A 75 -6.40 7.58 0.56
CA ARG A 75 -7.38 6.71 -0.11
C ARG A 75 -7.21 6.71 -1.63
N PRO A 76 -7.32 5.53 -2.28
CA PRO A 76 -7.20 5.43 -3.73
C PRO A 76 -8.20 6.31 -4.50
N GLU A 77 -9.43 6.47 -4.02
CA GLU A 77 -10.45 7.29 -4.70
C GLU A 77 -10.09 8.78 -4.79
N ASP A 78 -9.23 9.26 -3.90
CA ASP A 78 -8.83 10.66 -3.90
C ASP A 78 -7.85 10.94 -5.06
N ILE A 79 -7.04 9.95 -5.46
CA ILE A 79 -6.14 10.03 -6.63
C ILE A 79 -6.91 10.14 -7.95
N ASP A 80 -8.05 9.46 -8.08
CA ASP A 80 -8.89 9.55 -9.27
C ASP A 80 -9.46 10.97 -9.41
N LYS A 81 -9.93 11.57 -8.30
CA LYS A 81 -10.39 12.98 -8.29
C LYS A 81 -9.30 13.96 -8.67
N VAL A 82 -8.05 13.74 -8.21
CA VAL A 82 -6.90 14.56 -8.63
C VAL A 82 -6.70 14.45 -10.14
N THR A 83 -6.84 13.25 -10.70
CA THR A 83 -6.69 13.02 -12.14
C THR A 83 -7.79 13.71 -12.95
N ASP A 84 -9.03 13.66 -12.49
CA ASP A 84 -10.15 14.36 -13.12
C ASP A 84 -9.96 15.88 -13.06
N ALA A 85 -9.60 16.43 -11.89
CA ALA A 85 -9.32 17.85 -11.71
C ALA A 85 -8.17 18.33 -12.63
N LEU A 86 -7.14 17.49 -12.84
CA LEU A 86 -6.05 17.79 -13.75
C LEU A 86 -6.52 17.96 -15.20
N ILE A 87 -7.58 17.25 -15.62
CA ILE A 87 -8.17 17.36 -16.96
C ILE A 87 -9.06 18.59 -17.05
N GLU A 88 -9.95 18.77 -16.07
CA GLU A 88 -11.02 19.79 -16.05
C GLU A 88 -10.51 21.22 -15.78
N CYS A 89 -9.50 21.39 -14.93
CA CYS A 89 -9.04 22.71 -14.51
C CYS A 89 -8.16 23.38 -15.57
N THR A 90 -8.37 24.68 -15.78
CA THR A 90 -7.61 25.48 -16.74
C THR A 90 -6.36 26.10 -16.12
N THR A 91 -6.40 26.40 -14.82
CA THR A 91 -5.28 27.00 -14.08
C THR A 91 -4.81 26.10 -12.95
N GLY A 92 -3.55 26.29 -12.52
CA GLY A 92 -2.99 25.59 -11.37
C GLY A 92 -3.68 25.97 -10.05
N ALA A 93 -4.16 27.21 -9.91
CA ALA A 93 -4.86 27.67 -8.72
C ALA A 93 -6.23 26.96 -8.56
N ASP A 94 -7.03 26.94 -9.63
CA ASP A 94 -8.33 26.25 -9.62
C ASP A 94 -8.17 24.74 -9.39
N PHE A 95 -7.08 24.17 -9.93
CA PHE A 95 -6.73 22.76 -9.70
C PHE A 95 -6.46 22.47 -8.22
N ILE A 96 -5.59 23.25 -7.57
CA ILE A 96 -5.25 23.04 -6.15
C ILE A 96 -6.46 23.25 -5.25
N GLU A 97 -7.29 24.26 -5.53
CA GLU A 97 -8.52 24.49 -4.78
C GLU A 97 -9.47 23.30 -4.89
N ARG A 98 -9.67 22.76 -6.10
CA ARG A 98 -10.55 21.61 -6.31
C ARG A 98 -10.01 20.33 -5.64
N VAL A 99 -8.70 20.13 -5.63
CA VAL A 99 -8.07 19.00 -4.93
C VAL A 99 -8.18 19.13 -3.40
N ARG A 100 -8.12 20.35 -2.85
CA ARG A 100 -8.29 20.58 -1.40
C ARG A 100 -9.72 20.34 -0.89
N ILE A 101 -10.72 20.57 -1.74
CA ILE A 101 -12.15 20.52 -1.35
C ILE A 101 -12.78 19.14 -1.61
N GLY A 102 -12.21 18.34 -2.52
CA GLY A 102 -12.69 17.00 -2.91
C GLY A 102 -12.35 15.90 -1.93
#